data_AF-A0A9D2LI94-F1
#
_entry.id   AF-A0A9D2LI94-F1
#
_cell.length_a   1.000
_cell.length_b   1.000
_cell.length_c   1.000
_cell.angle_alpha   90.00
_cell.angle_beta   90.00
_cell.angle_gamma   90.00
#
_symmetry.space_group_name_H-M   'P 1'
#
loop_
_entity.id
_entity.type
_entity.pdbx_description
1 polymer ?
#
loop_
_entity_poly.entity_id
_entity_poly.type
_entity_poly.pdbx_seq_one_letter_code
_entity_poly.pdbx_strand_id
1 'polypeptide(L)'
;MKHVKPGRGPSAMGGVASLIAVVFGIFWTVSTASMGAPAFFPIFGVLFIVMGIVQAVYNFKNATGKNRYSSFDIVDSAEEPDPWDQRFGGEPPAPERGDAATPGDGLRYCPYCGAEAGEGFAFCAKCGRKLPDI
;
A
#
# COMPACT_ATOMS: atom_id res chain seq x y z
N MET A 1 2.30 4.22 11.88
CA MET A 1 1.49 3.37 10.96
C MET A 1 0.83 4.14 9.81
N LYS A 2 1.28 3.89 8.57
CA LYS A 2 0.58 4.29 7.34
C LYS A 2 -0.12 3.06 6.75
N HIS A 3 -1.19 3.22 5.98
CA HIS A 3 -1.96 2.10 5.43
C HIS A 3 -2.09 2.19 3.91
N VAL A 4 -1.86 1.07 3.21
CA VAL A 4 -2.06 0.99 1.76
C VAL A 4 -3.46 0.47 1.48
N LYS A 5 -4.27 1.25 0.76
CA LYS A 5 -5.65 0.87 0.41
C LYS A 5 -5.68 0.24 -0.99
N PRO A 6 -6.42 -0.86 -1.21
CA PRO A 6 -6.56 -1.46 -2.53
C PRO A 6 -7.30 -0.52 -3.50
N GLY A 7 -7.02 -0.70 -4.79
CA GLY A 7 -7.63 0.07 -5.88
C GLY A 7 -9.14 -0.14 -5.96
N ARG A 8 -9.88 0.91 -6.36
CA ARG A 8 -11.34 0.85 -6.52
C ARG A 8 -11.76 -0.07 -7.67
N GLY A 9 -11.00 -0.10 -8.77
CA GLY A 9 -11.27 -0.96 -9.94
C GLY A 9 -11.23 -2.45 -9.59
N PRO A 10 -10.12 -2.98 -9.04
CA PRO A 10 -10.03 -4.37 -8.59
C PRO A 10 -11.12 -4.74 -7.57
N SER A 11 -11.40 -3.83 -6.61
CA SER A 11 -12.47 -4.05 -5.63
C SER A 11 -13.85 -4.10 -6.29
N ALA A 12 -14.15 -3.23 -7.25
CA ALA A 12 -15.44 -3.25 -7.95
C ALA A 12 -15.60 -4.53 -8.78
N MET A 13 -14.54 -4.95 -9.49
CA MET A 13 -14.54 -6.20 -10.26
C MET A 13 -14.74 -7.41 -9.36
N GLY A 14 -14.07 -7.46 -8.20
CA GLY A 14 -14.28 -8.49 -7.19
C GLY A 14 -15.73 -8.52 -6.67
N GLY A 15 -16.34 -7.36 -6.48
CA GLY A 15 -17.75 -7.24 -6.07
C GLY A 15 -18.71 -7.81 -7.13
N VAL A 16 -18.52 -7.45 -8.40
CA VAL A 16 -19.33 -7.99 -9.52
C VAL A 16 -19.15 -9.50 -9.66
N ALA A 17 -17.92 -10.00 -9.60
CA ALA A 17 -17.64 -11.44 -9.64
C ALA A 17 -18.32 -12.19 -8.49
N SER A 18 -18.40 -11.57 -7.31
CA SER A 18 -19.08 -12.13 -6.15
C SER A 18 -20.59 -12.25 -6.36
N LEU A 19 -21.23 -11.29 -7.02
CA LEU A 19 -22.65 -11.38 -7.39
C LEU A 19 -22.91 -12.53 -8.38
N ILE A 20 -22.02 -12.69 -9.36
CA ILE A 20 -22.09 -13.83 -10.31
C ILE A 20 -21.97 -15.15 -9.55
N ALA A 21 -21.07 -15.26 -8.58
CA ALA A 21 -20.92 -16.45 -7.75
C ALA A 21 -22.18 -16.76 -6.92
N VAL A 22 -22.89 -15.74 -6.42
CA VAL A 22 -24.19 -15.93 -5.72
C VAL A 22 -25.23 -16.49 -6.69
N VAL A 23 -25.36 -15.90 -7.89
CA VAL A 23 -26.29 -16.40 -8.92
C VAL A 23 -25.97 -17.85 -9.30
N PHE A 24 -24.69 -18.17 -9.49
CA PHE A 24 -24.23 -19.53 -9.75
C PHE A 24 -24.56 -20.48 -8.60
N GLY A 25 -24.34 -20.07 -7.34
CA GLY A 25 -24.67 -20.89 -6.17
C GLY A 25 -26.17 -21.19 -6.05
N ILE A 26 -27.03 -20.22 -6.38
CA ILE A 26 -28.49 -20.41 -6.45
C ILE A 26 -28.82 -21.44 -7.55
N PHE A 27 -28.30 -21.24 -8.75
CA PHE A 27 -28.48 -22.15 -9.88
C PHE A 27 -28.02 -23.58 -9.55
N TRP A 28 -26.85 -23.71 -8.93
CA TRP A 28 -26.29 -24.99 -8.50
C TRP A 28 -27.18 -25.69 -7.49
N THR A 29 -27.63 -24.98 -6.45
CA THR A 29 -28.48 -25.53 -5.39
C THR A 29 -29.80 -26.08 -5.96
N VAL A 30 -30.46 -25.30 -6.82
CA VAL A 30 -31.73 -25.69 -7.43
C VAL A 30 -31.53 -26.87 -8.39
N SER A 31 -30.51 -26.80 -9.26
CA SER A 31 -30.22 -27.86 -10.24
C SER A 31 -29.85 -29.18 -9.57
N THR A 32 -29.04 -29.15 -8.51
CA THR A 32 -28.64 -30.38 -7.80
C THR A 32 -29.78 -30.98 -7.00
N ALA A 33 -30.60 -30.15 -6.33
CA ALA A 33 -31.77 -30.63 -5.61
C ALA A 33 -32.83 -31.25 -6.54
N SER A 34 -33.02 -30.70 -7.74
CA SER A 34 -34.02 -31.20 -8.70
C SER A 34 -33.60 -32.50 -9.39
N MET A 35 -32.30 -32.79 -9.46
CA MET A 35 -31.75 -34.02 -10.06
C MET A 35 -31.71 -35.23 -9.12
N GLY A 36 -32.19 -35.09 -7.87
CA GLY A 36 -32.12 -36.17 -6.88
C GLY A 36 -30.69 -36.51 -6.46
N ALA A 37 -29.77 -35.55 -6.57
CA ALA A 37 -28.39 -35.72 -6.12
C ALA A 37 -28.35 -36.00 -4.60
N PRO A 38 -27.30 -36.66 -4.08
CA PRO A 38 -27.16 -36.92 -2.66
C PRO A 38 -27.32 -35.63 -1.83
N ALA A 39 -27.94 -35.74 -0.65
CA ALA A 39 -28.41 -34.60 0.15
C ALA A 39 -27.32 -33.56 0.51
N PHE A 40 -26.03 -33.92 0.44
CA PHE A 40 -24.93 -33.00 0.70
C PHE A 40 -24.52 -32.15 -0.51
N PHE A 41 -24.87 -32.52 -1.74
CA PHE A 41 -24.47 -31.80 -2.96
C PHE A 41 -25.05 -30.37 -3.05
N PRO A 42 -26.32 -30.12 -2.71
CA PRO A 42 -26.88 -28.77 -2.70
C PRO A 42 -26.21 -27.84 -1.67
N ILE A 43 -25.60 -28.40 -0.61
CA ILE A 43 -24.92 -27.61 0.44
C ILE A 43 -23.75 -26.82 -0.16
N PHE A 44 -23.06 -27.35 -1.17
CA PHE A 44 -22.00 -26.60 -1.87
C PHE A 44 -22.54 -25.32 -2.51
N GLY A 45 -23.74 -25.35 -3.09
CA GLY A 45 -24.37 -24.16 -3.65
C GLY A 45 -24.68 -23.11 -2.59
N VAL A 46 -25.14 -23.53 -1.41
CA VAL A 46 -25.33 -22.65 -0.24
C VAL A 46 -24.00 -22.04 0.21
N LEU A 47 -22.91 -22.83 0.23
CA LEU A 47 -21.57 -22.31 0.55
C LEU A 47 -21.12 -21.23 -0.44
N PHE A 48 -21.33 -21.43 -1.75
CA PHE A 48 -21.03 -20.41 -2.76
C PHE A 48 -21.85 -19.12 -2.55
N ILE A 49 -23.12 -19.24 -2.18
CA ILE A 49 -23.97 -18.08 -1.86
C ILE A 49 -23.41 -17.31 -0.66
N VAL A 50 -23.11 -17.99 0.44
CA VAL A 50 -22.58 -17.35 1.65
C VAL A 50 -21.24 -16.68 1.36
N MET A 51 -20.31 -17.38 0.72
CA MET A 51 -19.00 -16.84 0.33
C MET A 51 -19.16 -15.64 -0.60
N GLY A 52 -20.04 -15.75 -1.60
CA GLY A 52 -20.33 -14.68 -2.55
C GLY A 52 -20.91 -13.43 -1.86
N ILE A 53 -21.81 -13.59 -0.88
CA ILE A 53 -22.35 -12.44 -0.12
C ILE A 53 -21.24 -11.76 0.69
N VAL A 54 -20.44 -12.53 1.43
CA VAL A 54 -19.33 -11.97 2.24
C VAL A 54 -18.34 -11.22 1.34
N GLN A 55 -17.95 -11.82 0.22
CA GLN A 55 -17.05 -11.21 -0.75
C GLN A 55 -17.66 -9.98 -1.42
N ALA A 56 -18.95 -10.00 -1.76
CA ALA A 56 -19.64 -8.84 -2.31
C ALA A 56 -19.62 -7.66 -1.32
N VAL A 57 -19.98 -7.91 -0.05
CA VAL A 57 -19.97 -6.88 0.99
C VAL A 57 -18.57 -6.29 1.18
N TYR A 58 -17.55 -7.14 1.30
CA TYR A 58 -16.17 -6.69 1.46
C TYR A 58 -15.70 -5.84 0.26
N ASN A 59 -15.88 -6.35 -0.95
CA ASN A 59 -15.40 -5.72 -2.17
C ASN A 59 -16.16 -4.42 -2.51
N PHE A 60 -17.49 -4.40 -2.38
CA PHE A 60 -18.27 -3.17 -2.63
C PHE A 60 -18.02 -2.10 -1.56
N LYS A 61 -17.81 -2.50 -0.31
CA LYS A 61 -17.39 -1.56 0.75
C LYS A 61 -16.03 -0.94 0.42
N ASN A 62 -15.09 -1.72 -0.13
CA ASN A 62 -13.80 -1.17 -0.58
C ASN A 62 -13.88 -0.34 -1.86
N ALA A 63 -14.79 -0.66 -2.78
CA ALA A 63 -14.96 0.08 -4.02
C ALA A 63 -15.60 1.47 -3.80
N THR A 64 -16.58 1.55 -2.90
CA THR A 64 -17.43 2.75 -2.70
C THR A 64 -17.12 3.53 -1.42
N GLY A 65 -16.62 2.87 -0.37
CA GLY A 65 -16.42 3.46 0.95
C GLY A 65 -15.32 4.53 1.00
N LYS A 66 -15.52 5.53 1.89
CA LYS A 66 -14.50 6.53 2.23
C LYS A 66 -13.36 5.89 3.05
N ASN A 67 -13.74 5.06 4.02
CA ASN A 67 -12.84 4.28 4.86
C ASN A 67 -12.79 2.84 4.34
N ARG A 68 -11.72 2.56 3.61
CA ARG A 68 -11.42 1.27 2.97
C ARG A 68 -10.50 0.44 3.87
N TYR A 69 -10.65 -0.88 3.81
CA TYR A 69 -9.75 -1.80 4.49
C TYR A 69 -8.35 -1.70 3.88
N SER A 70 -7.33 -1.67 4.74
CA SER A 70 -5.94 -1.69 4.33
C SER A 70 -5.57 -3.07 3.79
N SER A 71 -4.77 -3.12 2.73
CA SER A 71 -4.12 -4.35 2.29
C SER A 71 -2.81 -4.59 3.02
N PHE A 72 -2.12 -3.51 3.41
CA PHE A 72 -0.82 -3.56 4.08
C PHE A 72 -0.71 -2.45 5.12
N ASP A 73 -0.22 -2.83 6.30
CA ASP A 73 0.12 -1.88 7.36
C ASP A 73 1.62 -1.59 7.26
N ILE A 74 1.94 -0.33 6.96
CA ILE A 74 3.32 0.15 6.91
C ILE A 74 3.66 0.60 8.32
N VAL A 75 4.52 -0.19 8.94
CA VAL A 75 5.09 0.02 10.27
C VAL A 75 6.46 0.67 10.11
N ASP A 76 6.81 1.61 10.99
CA ASP A 76 8.13 2.25 10.93
C ASP A 76 9.20 1.37 11.61
N SER A 77 10.47 1.52 11.22
CA SER A 77 11.59 0.69 11.72
C SER A 77 11.78 0.75 13.25
N ALA A 78 11.24 1.79 13.89
CA ALA A 78 11.23 1.95 15.34
C ALA A 78 10.16 1.09 16.04
N GLU A 79 9.06 0.78 15.35
CA GLU A 79 7.94 -0.01 15.86
C GLU A 79 8.20 -1.51 15.62
N GLU A 80 8.73 -1.88 14.45
CA GLU A 80 9.06 -3.26 14.10
C GLU A 80 10.38 -3.32 13.30
N PRO A 81 11.53 -3.57 13.97
CA PRO A 81 12.83 -3.57 13.31
C PRO A 81 12.98 -4.80 12.41
N ASP A 82 13.34 -4.58 11.14
CA ASP A 82 13.59 -5.65 10.19
C ASP A 82 14.78 -6.51 10.66
N PRO A 83 14.62 -7.85 10.81
CA PRO A 83 15.71 -8.76 11.14
C PRO A 83 16.94 -8.65 10.22
N TRP A 84 16.74 -8.25 8.96
CA TRP A 84 17.84 -8.08 8.01
C TRP A 84 18.63 -6.79 8.22
N ASP A 85 18.01 -5.75 8.76
CA ASP A 85 18.68 -4.47 9.06
C ASP A 85 19.74 -4.67 10.15
N GLN A 86 19.50 -5.59 11.09
CA GLN A 86 20.49 -5.97 12.11
C GLN A 86 21.72 -6.71 11.53
N ARG A 87 21.57 -7.36 10.37
CA ARG A 87 22.60 -8.24 9.78
C ARG A 87 23.35 -7.61 8.63
N PHE A 88 22.70 -6.72 7.88
CA PHE A 88 23.23 -6.09 6.67
C PHE A 88 23.07 -4.57 6.66
N GLY A 89 22.40 -3.99 7.65
CA GLY A 89 22.44 -2.56 7.87
C GLY A 89 23.89 -2.14 8.13
N GLY A 90 24.41 -1.26 7.28
CA GLY A 90 25.58 -0.48 7.67
C GLY A 90 25.25 0.39 8.89
N GLU A 91 26.25 1.14 9.39
CA GLU A 91 26.05 2.10 10.49
C GLU A 91 24.72 2.85 10.27
N PRO A 92 23.75 2.77 11.21
CA PRO A 92 22.47 3.43 11.02
C PRO A 92 22.72 4.91 10.75
N PRO A 93 22.13 5.52 9.70
CA PRO A 93 22.19 6.96 9.57
C PRO A 93 21.67 7.53 10.89
N ALA A 94 22.49 8.39 11.51
CA ALA A 94 22.16 9.08 12.73
C ALA A 94 20.71 9.58 12.62
N PRO A 95 19.90 9.49 13.69
CA PRO A 95 18.49 9.82 13.64
C PRO A 95 18.34 11.12 12.89
N GLU A 96 17.51 11.13 11.84
CA GLU A 96 17.13 12.33 11.11
C GLU A 96 16.44 13.26 12.12
N ARG A 97 17.26 13.99 12.88
CA ARG A 97 16.87 15.23 13.52
C ARG A 97 16.52 16.11 12.36
N GLY A 98 15.21 16.29 12.17
CA GLY A 98 14.70 17.36 11.34
C GLY A 98 15.52 18.62 11.64
N ASP A 99 16.01 19.23 10.57
CA ASP A 99 16.28 20.65 10.47
C ASP A 99 16.91 21.28 11.71
N ALA A 100 18.09 20.78 12.08
CA ALA A 100 19.05 21.59 12.82
C ALA A 100 20.36 21.55 12.04
N ALA A 101 20.45 22.47 11.07
CA ALA A 101 21.73 22.87 10.49
C ALA A 101 22.71 23.07 11.65
N THR A 102 23.75 22.22 11.71
CA THR A 102 24.95 22.57 12.46
C THR A 102 25.48 23.84 11.79
N PRO A 103 25.54 24.98 12.48
CA PRO A 103 26.05 26.21 11.88
C PRO A 103 27.54 26.01 11.61
N GLY A 104 27.89 25.63 10.38
CA GLY A 104 29.28 25.45 9.99
C GLY A 104 29.56 24.47 8.85
N ASP A 105 28.66 23.58 8.46
CA ASP A 105 28.90 22.70 7.29
C ASP A 105 28.32 23.38 6.05
N GLY A 106 29.20 24.02 5.27
CA GLY A 106 28.83 24.69 4.01
C GLY A 106 28.06 23.76 3.06
N LEU A 107 27.24 24.33 2.17
CA LEU A 107 26.55 23.55 1.14
C LEU A 107 27.60 22.79 0.32
N ARG A 108 27.64 21.46 0.45
CA ARG A 108 28.58 20.63 -0.31
C ARG A 108 28.20 20.53 -1.78
N TYR A 109 26.93 20.73 -2.11
CA TYR A 109 26.42 20.67 -3.48
C TYR A 109 25.49 21.85 -3.79
N CYS A 110 25.58 22.34 -5.02
CA CYS A 110 24.70 23.35 -5.56
C CYS A 110 23.28 22.78 -5.74
N PRO A 111 22.25 23.33 -5.08
CA PRO A 111 20.88 22.81 -5.14
C PRO A 111 20.25 22.96 -6.53
N TYR A 112 20.86 23.76 -7.40
CA TYR A 112 20.32 24.05 -8.73
C TYR A 112 20.88 23.17 -9.85
N CYS A 113 22.04 22.56 -9.67
CA CYS A 113 22.71 21.80 -10.74
C CYS A 113 23.50 20.57 -10.26
N GLY A 114 23.56 20.34 -8.95
CA GLY A 114 24.24 19.19 -8.34
C GLY A 114 25.77 19.25 -8.41
N ALA A 115 26.37 20.37 -8.84
CA ALA A 115 27.82 20.53 -8.80
C ALA A 115 28.31 20.68 -7.36
N GLU A 116 29.53 20.21 -7.07
CA GLU A 116 30.17 20.49 -5.79
C GLU A 116 30.28 22.01 -5.58
N ALA A 117 29.76 22.49 -4.47
CA ALA A 117 29.80 23.90 -4.10
C ALA A 117 31.04 24.13 -3.25
N GLY A 118 31.94 24.98 -3.73
CA GLY A 118 33.15 25.33 -2.98
C GLY A 118 32.78 26.10 -1.71
N GLU A 119 33.53 25.87 -0.64
CA GLU A 119 33.37 26.59 0.63
C GLU A 119 33.62 28.10 0.42
N GLY A 120 32.73 28.95 0.96
CA GLY A 120 32.89 30.41 0.94
C GLY A 120 32.56 31.13 -0.38
N PHE A 121 32.05 30.45 -1.41
CA PHE A 121 31.63 31.10 -2.65
C PHE A 121 30.17 31.57 -2.61
N ALA A 122 29.91 32.83 -2.95
CA ALA A 122 28.53 33.34 -3.07
C ALA A 122 27.76 32.78 -4.28
N PHE A 123 28.47 32.23 -5.28
CA PHE A 123 27.89 31.74 -6.53
C PHE A 123 28.47 30.37 -6.92
N CYS A 124 27.67 29.53 -7.54
CA CYS A 124 28.12 28.25 -8.07
C CYS A 124 29.02 28.43 -9.30
N ALA A 125 30.24 27.88 -9.26
CA ALA A 125 31.20 27.94 -10.37
C ALA A 125 30.73 27.24 -11.66
N LYS A 126 29.76 26.30 -11.57
CA LYS A 126 29.25 25.56 -12.73
C LYS A 126 28.06 26.25 -13.40
N CYS A 127 27.10 26.75 -12.63
CA CYS A 127 25.85 27.28 -13.18
C CYS A 127 25.60 28.77 -12.92
N GLY A 128 26.52 29.46 -12.22
CA GLY A 128 26.45 30.90 -11.98
C GLY A 128 25.33 31.37 -11.04
N ARG A 129 24.55 30.45 -10.45
CA ARG A 129 23.45 30.81 -9.54
C ARG A 129 23.99 31.11 -8.14
N LYS A 130 23.42 32.12 -7.48
CA LYS A 130 23.77 32.49 -6.09
C LYS A 130 23.44 31.32 -5.17
N LEU A 131 24.39 30.89 -4.34
CA LEU A 131 24.15 29.86 -3.34
C LEU A 131 23.34 30.45 -2.18
N PRO A 132 22.43 29.67 -1.56
CA PRO A 132 21.71 30.13 -0.38
C PRO A 132 22.70 30.34 0.78
N ASP A 133 22.56 31.48 1.47
CA ASP A 133 23.35 31.80 2.66
C ASP A 133 22.81 30.91 3.82
N ILE A 134 23.63 29.99 4.35
CA ILE A 134 23.32 29.12 5.51
C ILE A 134 24.13 29.50 6.74
#